data_AF-A0A7X9J1E8-F1
#
_entry.id   AF-A0A7X9J1E8-F1
#
_cell.length_a   1.000
_cell.length_b   1.000
_cell.length_c   1.000
_cell.angle_alpha   90.00
_cell.angle_beta   90.00
_cell.angle_gamma   90.00
#
_symmetry.space_group_name_H-M   'P 1'
#
loop_
_entity.id
_entity.type
_entity.pdbx_description
1 polymer ?
#
loop_
_entity_poly.entity_id
_entity_poly.type
_entity_poly.pdbx_seq_one_letter_code
_entity_poly.pdbx_strand_id
1 'polypeptide(L)'
;QGFIYATRSALSISITDMDEPPDRDAIIEQAEAKVKSINRNFRRGNMTPYERQENVQKAWTEASAKIADGILDTIDNDNPLFMITDSGARGSKTQIVQLSGMRGLMADPFGGIIEELPIRSNFHRGLNILEYFVSTHGQRKGLADTALRTADAGYLTRRLVDVAQDVIVKEQDCGTGRGIWVSAFRETAGPSDATLAVANPPGEDALDDEQIARLRERQRHKTPAERKADLGADMAYALRLHSEQIETGADDSPIESLYDRIRGRVALEPIVHPDTGEVFALPGQEIDDRLAKRIYEAIRLVRTAAPKKTTSKSKKNAEPVPEWEPMLNPEGYRFRAFRRIAIRSPLTCESRQGICVKCYGRDMATQRTVEVGTAVGIIAAQSIGEPGTQLTMRTFHTGGVAGKSIVGVASVKQKKQEALRELHADIKEGHLQLDTGTAERERNREVQALLKVLEEQVGGLLRVVELVEGRKPKGQAIITEVDGIVREIDKRGARRVVIHSKMRVSGGESLNGKVLGDPVMDGNEVILEAGTELTDRHAKILRDKGIEEISVRHSHLVPYRGDLSIHEGDEVSAGDRLTEGPLDPDRVLELQGITGVQDYMVREIQSVYKSQGVDINDKHIEV
;
A
#
# COMPACT_ATOMS: atom_id res chain seq x y z
N GLN A 1 8.56 -24.16 32.37
CA GLN A 1 8.19 -25.46 31.77
C GLN A 1 8.87 -25.68 30.43
N GLY A 2 8.79 -24.74 29.47
CA GLY A 2 9.46 -24.86 28.15
C GLY A 2 10.94 -25.25 28.19
N PHE A 3 11.77 -24.56 29.00
CA PHE A 3 13.20 -24.91 29.12
C PHE A 3 13.47 -26.36 29.55
N ILE A 4 12.65 -26.92 30.45
CA ILE A 4 12.81 -28.30 30.92
C ILE A 4 12.55 -29.28 29.77
N TYR A 5 11.51 -29.05 28.98
CA TYR A 5 11.19 -29.90 27.82
C TYR A 5 12.18 -29.71 26.68
N ALA A 6 12.69 -28.49 26.45
CA ALA A 6 13.75 -28.23 25.48
C ALA A 6 15.08 -28.91 25.86
N THR A 7 15.42 -28.99 27.16
CA THR A 7 16.57 -29.78 27.62
C THR A 7 16.31 -31.29 27.45
N ARG A 8 15.09 -31.76 27.73
CA ARG A 8 14.72 -33.18 27.59
C ARG A 8 14.61 -33.64 26.14
N SER A 9 14.23 -32.76 25.22
CA SER A 9 14.16 -33.09 23.80
C SER A 9 15.53 -33.35 23.20
N ALA A 10 16.60 -32.86 23.85
CA ALA A 10 17.99 -33.10 23.47
C ALA A 10 18.26 -32.81 21.97
N LEU A 11 17.57 -31.80 21.42
CA LEU A 11 17.74 -31.39 20.03
C LEU A 11 19.20 -31.03 19.79
N SER A 12 19.79 -31.68 18.79
CA SER A 12 21.16 -31.46 18.34
C SER A 12 21.14 -31.24 16.83
N ILE A 13 22.12 -30.51 16.31
CA ILE A 13 22.32 -30.34 14.86
C ILE A 13 23.64 -31.02 14.51
N SER A 14 23.61 -31.86 13.50
CA SER A 14 24.73 -32.63 12.98
C SER A 14 24.81 -32.51 11.47
N ILE A 15 25.90 -33.02 10.90
CA ILE A 15 26.11 -32.97 9.44
C ILE A 15 25.12 -33.86 8.69
N THR A 16 24.61 -34.93 9.32
CA THR A 16 23.62 -35.86 8.74
C THR A 16 22.21 -35.29 8.72
N ASP A 17 21.93 -34.22 9.48
CA ASP A 17 20.62 -33.56 9.46
C ASP A 17 20.46 -32.64 8.24
N MET A 18 21.50 -32.53 7.41
CA MET A 18 21.59 -31.62 6.27
C MET A 18 21.54 -32.35 4.92
N ASP A 19 20.79 -33.45 4.84
CA ASP A 19 20.68 -34.25 3.62
C ASP A 19 20.18 -33.43 2.41
N GLU A 20 20.76 -33.73 1.26
CA GLU A 20 20.45 -33.06 0.01
C GLU A 20 19.35 -33.82 -0.75
N PRO A 21 18.49 -33.12 -1.52
CA PRO A 21 17.50 -33.79 -2.32
C PRO A 21 18.20 -34.56 -3.46
N PRO A 22 17.81 -35.81 -3.74
CA PRO A 22 18.46 -36.64 -4.76
C PRO A 22 18.40 -36.01 -6.15
N ASP A 23 17.38 -35.20 -6.41
CA ASP A 23 17.15 -34.54 -7.71
C ASP A 23 17.96 -33.25 -7.90
N ARG A 24 18.74 -32.81 -6.89
CA ARG A 24 19.50 -31.55 -6.91
C ARG A 24 20.37 -31.41 -8.15
N ASP A 25 21.23 -32.39 -8.41
CA ASP A 25 22.23 -32.31 -9.47
C ASP A 25 21.53 -32.31 -10.85
N ALA A 26 20.41 -33.03 -10.99
CA ALA A 26 19.57 -33.00 -12.19
C ALA A 26 18.93 -31.61 -12.43
N ILE A 27 18.47 -30.93 -11.37
CA ILE A 27 17.91 -29.57 -11.47
C ILE A 27 18.99 -28.57 -11.92
N ILE A 28 20.20 -28.68 -11.38
CA ILE A 28 21.33 -27.82 -11.75
C ILE A 28 21.72 -28.05 -13.21
N GLU A 29 21.80 -29.30 -13.67
CA GLU A 29 22.10 -29.62 -15.07
C GLU A 29 21.04 -29.07 -16.04
N GLN A 30 19.76 -29.16 -15.67
CA GLN A 30 18.66 -28.57 -16.46
C GLN A 30 18.79 -27.04 -16.56
N ALA A 31 19.11 -26.38 -15.44
CA ALA A 31 19.34 -24.93 -15.41
C ALA A 31 20.52 -24.53 -16.30
N GLU A 32 21.64 -25.27 -16.23
CA GLU A 32 22.80 -25.04 -17.09
C GLU A 32 22.49 -25.23 -18.58
N ALA A 33 21.73 -26.27 -18.92
CA ALA A 33 21.29 -26.51 -20.30
C ALA A 33 20.42 -25.35 -20.81
N LYS A 34 19.50 -24.86 -19.96
CA LYS A 34 18.66 -23.68 -20.26
C LYS A 34 19.53 -22.44 -20.48
N VAL A 35 20.49 -22.15 -19.60
CA VAL A 35 21.42 -21.02 -19.74
C VAL A 35 22.30 -21.13 -21.00
N LYS A 36 22.80 -22.33 -21.33
CA LYS A 36 23.55 -22.57 -22.58
C LYS A 36 22.69 -22.27 -23.82
N SER A 37 21.41 -22.62 -23.78
CA SER A 37 20.47 -22.32 -24.87
C SER A 37 20.21 -20.82 -25.02
N ILE A 38 20.04 -20.10 -23.90
CA ILE A 38 19.86 -18.65 -23.86
C ILE A 38 21.10 -17.95 -24.43
N ASN A 39 22.29 -18.33 -23.97
CA ASN A 39 23.55 -17.77 -24.45
C ASN A 39 23.80 -18.06 -25.95
N ARG A 40 23.33 -19.22 -26.45
CA ARG A 40 23.41 -19.55 -27.88
C ARG A 40 22.49 -18.64 -28.71
N ASN A 41 21.28 -18.39 -28.24
CA ASN A 41 20.33 -17.49 -28.92
C ASN A 41 20.84 -16.05 -28.92
N PHE A 42 21.44 -15.60 -27.81
CA PHE A 42 22.12 -14.32 -27.74
C PHE A 42 23.26 -14.19 -28.75
N ARG A 43 24.16 -15.19 -28.83
CA ARG A 43 25.25 -15.20 -29.83
C ARG A 43 24.77 -15.22 -31.28
N ARG A 44 23.56 -15.72 -31.53
CA ARG A 44 22.91 -15.69 -32.85
C ARG A 44 22.26 -14.34 -33.18
N GLY A 45 22.23 -13.40 -32.23
CA GLY A 45 21.61 -12.09 -32.39
C GLY A 45 20.10 -12.08 -32.17
N ASN A 46 19.52 -13.15 -31.60
CA ASN A 46 18.07 -13.28 -31.40
C ASN A 46 17.57 -12.66 -30.09
N MET A 47 18.46 -12.12 -29.25
CA MET A 47 18.14 -11.57 -27.93
C MET A 47 19.04 -10.37 -27.64
N THR A 48 18.52 -9.42 -26.87
CA THR A 48 19.29 -8.30 -26.35
C THR A 48 20.12 -8.71 -25.12
N PRO A 49 21.16 -7.95 -24.74
CA PRO A 49 21.93 -8.21 -23.51
C PRO A 49 21.07 -8.20 -22.24
N TYR A 50 20.06 -7.33 -22.18
CA TYR A 50 19.13 -7.22 -21.05
C TYR A 50 18.22 -8.45 -20.95
N GLU A 51 17.56 -8.83 -22.05
CA GLU A 51 16.72 -10.03 -22.07
C GLU A 51 17.53 -11.29 -21.76
N ARG A 52 18.79 -11.35 -22.19
CA ARG A 52 19.68 -12.45 -21.82
C ARG A 52 19.88 -12.49 -20.29
N GLN A 53 20.23 -11.37 -19.68
CA GLN A 53 20.46 -11.28 -18.24
C GLN A 53 19.23 -11.68 -17.44
N GLU A 54 18.07 -11.13 -17.78
CA GLU A 54 16.80 -11.45 -17.11
C GLU A 54 16.45 -12.94 -17.23
N ASN A 55 16.59 -13.52 -18.43
CA ASN A 55 16.31 -14.94 -18.64
C ASN A 55 17.29 -15.86 -17.91
N VAL A 56 18.57 -15.49 -17.82
CA VAL A 56 19.58 -16.23 -17.06
C VAL A 56 19.26 -16.17 -15.56
N GLN A 57 18.95 -14.98 -15.04
CA GLN A 57 18.55 -14.80 -13.65
C GLN A 57 17.31 -15.63 -13.31
N LYS A 58 16.29 -15.58 -14.16
CA LYS A 58 15.06 -16.34 -14.00
C LYS A 58 15.32 -17.85 -13.97
N ALA A 59 16.16 -18.36 -14.87
CA ALA A 59 16.52 -19.78 -14.90
C ALA A 59 17.17 -20.26 -13.59
N TRP A 60 18.10 -19.49 -13.02
CA TRP A 60 18.75 -19.83 -11.75
C TRP A 60 17.83 -19.65 -10.54
N THR A 61 16.96 -18.64 -10.55
CA THR A 61 15.98 -18.41 -9.48
C THR A 61 14.96 -19.54 -9.43
N GLU A 62 14.44 -19.97 -10.60
CA GLU A 62 13.56 -21.13 -10.73
C GLU A 62 14.25 -22.41 -10.23
N ALA A 63 15.52 -22.62 -10.56
CA ALA A 63 16.29 -23.79 -10.11
C ALA A 63 16.47 -23.80 -8.58
N SER A 64 16.82 -22.65 -8.00
CA SER A 64 16.97 -22.51 -6.54
C SER A 64 15.65 -22.75 -5.81
N ALA A 65 14.52 -22.30 -6.36
CA ALA A 65 13.20 -22.53 -5.78
C ALA A 65 12.82 -24.02 -5.82
N LYS A 66 13.04 -24.70 -6.96
CA LYS A 66 12.78 -26.15 -7.07
C LYS A 66 13.62 -26.97 -6.09
N ILE A 67 14.89 -26.60 -5.90
CA ILE A 67 15.76 -27.25 -4.91
C ILE A 67 15.23 -27.00 -3.49
N ALA A 68 14.72 -25.79 -3.22
CA ALA A 68 14.13 -25.46 -1.92
C ALA A 68 12.90 -26.30 -1.59
N ASP A 69 11.97 -26.41 -2.53
CA ASP A 69 10.77 -27.22 -2.37
C ASP A 69 11.14 -28.70 -2.23
N GLY A 70 12.09 -29.19 -3.04
CA GLY A 70 12.60 -30.56 -2.94
C GLY A 70 13.24 -30.90 -1.59
N ILE A 71 13.94 -29.95 -0.95
CA ILE A 71 14.48 -30.15 0.41
C ILE A 71 13.34 -30.30 1.42
N LEU A 72 12.35 -29.40 1.37
CA LEU A 72 11.25 -29.37 2.32
C LEU A 72 10.32 -30.58 2.19
N ASP A 73 10.17 -31.11 0.98
CA ASP A 73 9.38 -32.32 0.73
C ASP A 73 10.10 -33.61 1.17
N THR A 74 11.44 -33.59 1.20
CA THR A 74 12.27 -34.77 1.52
C THR A 74 12.64 -34.84 3.01
N ILE A 75 12.77 -33.69 3.68
CA ILE A 75 13.20 -33.63 5.07
C ILE A 75 12.13 -34.21 6.00
N ASP A 76 12.54 -35.09 6.92
CA ASP A 76 11.62 -35.68 7.91
C ASP A 76 11.13 -34.61 8.91
N ASN A 77 9.90 -34.74 9.38
CA ASN A 77 9.33 -33.90 10.42
C ASN A 77 10.11 -34.02 11.75
N ASP A 78 10.72 -35.18 11.99
CA ASP A 78 11.55 -35.44 13.18
C ASP A 78 12.99 -34.89 13.04
N ASN A 79 13.37 -34.36 11.88
CA ASN A 79 14.69 -33.76 11.68
C ASN A 79 14.82 -32.47 12.53
N PRO A 80 15.86 -32.35 13.38
CA PRO A 80 16.04 -31.17 14.24
C PRO A 80 16.09 -29.84 13.49
N LEU A 81 16.67 -29.83 12.28
CA LEU A 81 16.78 -28.63 11.44
C LEU A 81 15.42 -28.20 10.89
N PHE A 82 14.56 -29.16 10.55
CA PHE A 82 13.17 -28.91 10.19
C PHE A 82 12.39 -28.41 11.41
N MET A 83 12.46 -29.12 12.55
CA MET A 83 11.76 -28.75 13.79
C MET A 83 12.08 -27.33 14.27
N ILE A 84 13.36 -26.91 14.23
CA ILE A 84 13.78 -25.56 14.66
C ILE A 84 13.25 -24.48 13.69
N THR A 85 13.16 -24.79 12.40
CA THR A 85 12.67 -23.85 11.38
C THR A 85 11.14 -23.77 11.35
N ASP A 86 10.44 -24.91 11.39
CA ASP A 86 8.97 -24.99 11.38
C ASP A 86 8.36 -24.42 12.67
N SER A 87 8.99 -24.68 13.82
CA SER A 87 8.58 -24.06 15.10
C SER A 87 8.78 -22.54 15.13
N GLY A 88 9.48 -21.95 14.15
CA GLY A 88 9.82 -20.54 14.11
C GLY A 88 10.85 -20.11 15.16
N ALA A 89 11.50 -21.05 15.85
CA ALA A 89 12.47 -20.75 16.89
C ALA A 89 13.72 -20.06 16.33
N ARG A 90 14.28 -20.60 15.25
CA ARG A 90 15.39 -20.01 14.49
C ARG A 90 15.53 -20.73 13.16
N GLY A 91 15.80 -20.00 12.09
CA GLY A 91 15.91 -20.61 10.76
C GLY A 91 14.88 -20.04 9.81
N SER A 92 15.20 -20.06 8.52
CA SER A 92 14.24 -19.80 7.46
C SER A 92 14.44 -20.80 6.34
N LYS A 93 13.43 -21.00 5.51
CA LYS A 93 13.52 -21.84 4.30
C LYS A 93 14.75 -21.47 3.46
N THR A 94 15.03 -20.17 3.31
CA THR A 94 16.21 -19.67 2.60
C THR A 94 17.52 -20.11 3.24
N GLN A 95 17.61 -20.16 4.57
CA GLN A 95 18.82 -20.62 5.27
C GLN A 95 19.01 -22.12 5.11
N ILE A 96 17.94 -22.92 5.16
CA ILE A 96 17.99 -24.36 4.88
C ILE A 96 18.54 -24.61 3.46
N VAL A 97 18.04 -23.86 2.48
CA VAL A 97 18.48 -23.96 1.08
C VAL A 97 19.97 -23.65 0.92
N GLN A 98 20.50 -22.68 1.65
CA GLN A 98 21.93 -22.37 1.62
C GLN A 98 22.78 -23.48 2.27
N LEU A 99 22.25 -24.19 3.26
CA LEU A 99 22.95 -25.28 3.95
C LEU A 99 23.04 -26.54 3.09
N SER A 100 21.90 -27.01 2.55
CA SER A 100 21.78 -28.33 1.89
C SER A 100 21.43 -28.28 0.40
N GLY A 101 21.01 -27.13 -0.12
CA GLY A 101 20.58 -26.98 -1.52
C GLY A 101 21.65 -26.40 -2.41
N MET A 102 21.52 -25.10 -2.67
CA MET A 102 22.50 -24.31 -3.40
C MET A 102 22.49 -22.89 -2.84
N ARG A 103 23.61 -22.18 -2.95
CA ARG A 103 23.66 -20.78 -2.51
C ARG A 103 23.11 -19.80 -3.55
N GLY A 104 23.16 -20.15 -4.83
CA GLY A 104 22.50 -19.39 -5.91
C GLY A 104 23.29 -18.18 -6.40
N LEU A 105 22.56 -17.16 -6.84
CA LEU A 105 23.11 -15.94 -7.40
C LEU A 105 23.56 -14.98 -6.30
N MET A 106 24.63 -14.23 -6.56
CA MET A 106 25.22 -13.27 -5.64
C MET A 106 25.11 -11.85 -6.17
N ALA A 107 24.94 -10.87 -5.28
CA ALA A 107 25.01 -9.47 -5.63
C ALA A 107 26.45 -8.95 -5.62
N ASP A 108 26.76 -8.08 -6.58
CA ASP A 108 27.99 -7.30 -6.62
C ASP A 108 27.94 -6.10 -5.65
N PRO A 109 29.05 -5.38 -5.42
CA PRO A 109 29.07 -4.20 -4.57
C PRO A 109 28.16 -3.06 -5.04
N PHE A 110 27.82 -3.02 -6.33
CA PHE A 110 26.97 -2.02 -6.97
C PHE A 110 25.49 -2.44 -7.05
N GLY A 111 25.12 -3.60 -6.51
CA GLY A 111 23.74 -4.11 -6.54
C GLY A 111 23.34 -4.78 -7.86
N GLY A 112 24.27 -4.95 -8.80
CA GLY A 112 24.11 -5.87 -9.92
C GLY A 112 24.20 -7.32 -9.47
N ILE A 113 23.70 -8.25 -10.27
CA ILE A 113 23.75 -9.67 -9.98
C ILE A 113 24.88 -10.31 -10.78
N ILE A 114 25.74 -11.07 -10.11
CA ILE A 114 26.84 -11.83 -10.71
C ILE A 114 26.27 -13.10 -11.33
N GLU A 115 25.79 -12.99 -12.56
CA GLU A 115 25.16 -14.09 -13.30
C GLU A 115 26.15 -15.06 -13.95
N GLU A 116 27.41 -14.64 -14.15
CA GLU A 116 28.43 -15.44 -14.83
C GLU A 116 28.93 -16.60 -13.96
N LEU A 117 28.86 -16.45 -12.63
CA LEU A 117 29.35 -17.43 -11.68
C LEU A 117 28.33 -17.67 -10.55
N PRO A 118 27.24 -18.41 -10.83
CA PRO A 118 26.30 -18.85 -9.81
C PRO A 118 26.99 -19.86 -8.89
N ILE A 119 26.71 -19.78 -7.58
CA ILE A 119 27.23 -20.72 -6.59
C ILE A 119 26.33 -21.95 -6.56
N ARG A 120 26.83 -23.04 -7.15
CA ARG A 120 26.10 -24.31 -7.27
C ARG A 120 26.21 -25.11 -5.98
N SER A 121 27.35 -24.97 -5.32
CA SER A 121 27.65 -25.61 -4.04
C SER A 121 26.79 -25.03 -2.91
N ASN A 122 26.75 -25.76 -1.80
CA ASN A 122 26.11 -25.38 -0.55
C ASN A 122 27.14 -25.42 0.59
N PHE A 123 26.74 -25.08 1.81
CA PHE A 123 27.67 -25.12 2.95
C PHE A 123 28.02 -26.56 3.39
N HIS A 124 27.13 -27.52 3.17
CA HIS A 124 27.35 -28.93 3.52
C HIS A 124 28.49 -29.57 2.69
N ARG A 125 28.49 -29.42 1.35
CA ARG A 125 29.58 -29.87 0.45
C ARG A 125 30.81 -28.97 0.50
N GLY A 126 30.65 -27.72 0.93
CA GLY A 126 31.70 -26.70 0.94
C GLY A 126 31.78 -25.92 -0.37
N LEU A 127 32.40 -24.74 -0.31
CA LEU A 127 32.52 -23.81 -1.44
C LEU A 127 33.94 -23.86 -2.03
N ASN A 128 34.05 -23.78 -3.36
CA ASN A 128 35.35 -23.59 -3.98
C ASN A 128 35.87 -22.16 -3.76
N ILE A 129 37.17 -21.90 -4.01
CA ILE A 129 37.79 -20.60 -3.74
C ILE A 129 37.11 -19.45 -4.50
N LEU A 130 36.68 -19.67 -5.75
CA LEU A 130 36.01 -18.66 -6.57
C LEU A 130 34.58 -18.38 -6.07
N GLU A 131 33.81 -19.42 -5.75
CA GLU A 131 32.47 -19.32 -5.17
C GLU A 131 32.52 -18.61 -3.82
N TYR A 132 33.49 -18.95 -2.97
CA TYR A 132 33.72 -18.28 -1.71
C TYR A 132 34.05 -16.80 -1.93
N PHE A 133 35.00 -16.49 -2.83
CA PHE A 133 35.38 -15.11 -3.16
C PHE A 133 34.21 -14.29 -3.68
N VAL A 134 33.41 -14.82 -4.62
CA VAL A 134 32.20 -14.16 -5.13
C VAL A 134 31.21 -13.88 -4.00
N SER A 135 30.99 -14.84 -3.10
CA SER A 135 30.10 -14.65 -1.94
C SER A 135 30.54 -13.52 -0.99
N THR A 136 31.85 -13.20 -0.95
CA THR A 136 32.35 -12.14 -0.06
C THR A 136 31.91 -10.74 -0.47
N HIS A 137 31.60 -10.49 -1.75
CA HIS A 137 31.21 -9.16 -2.23
C HIS A 137 29.91 -8.69 -1.59
N GLY A 138 28.85 -9.50 -1.73
CA GLY A 138 27.55 -9.22 -1.12
C GLY A 138 27.62 -9.16 0.41
N GLN A 139 28.40 -10.04 1.04
CA GLN A 139 28.58 -10.05 2.49
C GLN A 139 29.29 -8.80 3.02
N ARG A 140 30.40 -8.37 2.39
CA ARG A 140 31.12 -7.16 2.80
C ARG A 140 30.28 -5.92 2.62
N LYS A 141 29.55 -5.82 1.51
CA LYS A 141 28.58 -4.74 1.29
C LYS A 141 27.54 -4.71 2.39
N GLY A 142 26.89 -5.84 2.67
CA GLY A 142 25.85 -5.93 3.70
C GLY A 142 26.35 -5.53 5.10
N LEU A 143 27.55 -5.98 5.48
CA LEU A 143 28.17 -5.60 6.76
C LEU A 143 28.52 -4.11 6.82
N ALA A 144 29.07 -3.55 5.74
CA ALA A 144 29.42 -2.13 5.68
C ALA A 144 28.17 -1.24 5.70
N ASP A 145 27.14 -1.58 4.92
CA ASP A 145 25.86 -0.87 4.89
C ASP A 145 25.18 -0.91 6.27
N THR A 146 25.21 -2.07 6.94
CA THR A 146 24.68 -2.20 8.31
C THR A 146 25.41 -1.25 9.26
N ALA A 147 26.74 -1.22 9.23
CA ALA A 147 27.53 -0.36 10.11
C ALA A 147 27.28 1.13 9.86
N LEU A 148 27.17 1.55 8.60
CA LEU A 148 26.96 2.96 8.22
C LEU A 148 25.54 3.43 8.52
N ARG A 149 24.53 2.68 8.06
CA ARG A 149 23.12 3.13 8.12
C ARG A 149 22.49 3.02 9.50
N THR A 150 23.09 2.25 10.42
CA THR A 150 22.63 2.21 11.83
C THR A 150 22.69 3.61 12.45
N ALA A 151 23.67 4.43 12.05
CA ALA A 151 23.76 5.82 12.50
C ALA A 151 22.59 6.68 11.99
N ASP A 152 22.17 6.48 10.74
CA ASP A 152 21.05 7.22 10.14
C ASP A 152 19.71 6.91 10.84
N ALA A 153 19.48 5.65 11.22
CA ALA A 153 18.30 5.24 11.97
C ALA A 153 18.26 5.83 13.39
N GLY A 154 19.41 5.83 14.09
CA GLY A 154 19.54 6.48 15.38
C GLY A 154 19.33 7.99 15.29
N TYR A 155 19.84 8.62 14.22
CA TYR A 155 19.64 10.04 13.96
C TYR A 155 18.17 10.39 13.67
N LEU A 156 17.46 9.56 12.90
CA LEU A 156 16.01 9.71 12.69
C LEU A 156 15.26 9.66 14.04
N THR A 157 15.56 8.68 14.88
CA THR A 157 14.94 8.52 16.20
C THR A 157 15.12 9.79 17.04
N ARG A 158 16.34 10.34 17.08
CA ARG A 158 16.63 11.60 17.79
C ARG A 158 15.77 12.75 17.28
N ARG A 159 15.65 12.90 15.95
CA ARG A 159 14.84 13.97 15.35
C ARG A 159 13.35 13.82 15.62
N LEU A 160 12.84 12.59 15.60
CA LEU A 160 11.46 12.31 15.96
C LEU A 160 11.20 12.69 17.41
N VAL A 161 12.12 12.35 18.33
CA VAL A 161 12.04 12.77 19.73
C VAL A 161 12.07 14.29 19.87
N ASP A 162 12.97 14.99 19.18
CA ASP A 162 13.08 16.45 19.24
C ASP A 162 11.76 17.15 18.84
N VAL A 163 11.01 16.58 17.88
CA VAL A 163 9.72 17.13 17.42
C VAL A 163 8.55 16.69 18.32
N ALA A 164 8.55 15.44 18.79
CA ALA A 164 7.42 14.86 19.50
C ALA A 164 7.48 14.99 21.04
N GLN A 165 8.60 15.43 21.62
CA GLN A 165 8.80 15.46 23.08
C GLN A 165 7.74 16.24 23.87
N ASP A 166 7.16 17.28 23.27
CA ASP A 166 6.15 18.12 23.91
C ASP A 166 4.73 17.53 23.83
N VAL A 167 4.54 16.43 23.09
CA VAL A 167 3.26 15.75 22.95
C VAL A 167 3.02 14.82 24.15
N ILE A 168 2.28 15.35 25.13
CA ILE A 168 1.91 14.67 26.37
C ILE A 168 0.39 14.63 26.47
N VAL A 169 -0.17 13.59 27.09
CA VAL A 169 -1.59 13.55 27.42
C VAL A 169 -1.91 14.56 28.53
N LYS A 170 -2.69 15.60 28.24
CA LYS A 170 -2.95 16.71 29.20
C LYS A 170 -4.34 16.72 29.80
N GLU A 171 -5.33 16.15 29.10
CA GLU A 171 -6.73 16.20 29.52
C GLU A 171 -7.47 14.91 29.13
N GLN A 172 -8.65 14.70 29.71
CA GLN A 172 -9.46 13.50 29.45
C GLN A 172 -10.14 13.54 28.07
N ASP A 173 -10.71 14.68 27.71
CA ASP A 173 -11.47 14.84 26.47
C ASP A 173 -11.42 16.29 25.98
N CYS A 174 -10.98 16.51 24.75
CA CYS A 174 -11.00 17.82 24.10
C CYS A 174 -12.38 18.22 23.55
N GLY A 175 -13.36 17.30 23.54
CA GLY A 175 -14.71 17.56 23.04
C GLY A 175 -14.83 17.66 21.51
N THR A 176 -13.78 17.35 20.76
CA THR A 176 -13.81 17.42 19.29
C THR A 176 -14.87 16.48 18.70
N GLY A 177 -15.69 17.03 17.82
CA GLY A 177 -16.59 16.28 16.93
C GLY A 177 -15.90 15.83 15.63
N ARG A 178 -14.60 16.11 15.48
CA ARG A 178 -13.83 15.76 14.28
C ARG A 178 -13.04 14.48 14.51
N GLY A 179 -13.05 13.59 13.53
CA GLY A 179 -12.28 12.35 13.53
C GLY A 179 -11.83 11.94 12.14
N ILE A 180 -11.29 10.74 12.04
CA ILE A 180 -10.81 10.16 10.78
C ILE A 180 -11.64 8.94 10.42
N TRP A 181 -11.80 8.69 9.12
CA TRP A 181 -12.42 7.46 8.63
C TRP A 181 -11.36 6.38 8.44
N VAL A 182 -11.58 5.24 9.06
CA VAL A 182 -10.68 4.08 8.97
C VAL A 182 -11.34 2.95 8.16
N SER A 183 -10.59 2.38 7.22
CA SER A 183 -10.98 1.24 6.39
C SER A 183 -9.88 0.17 6.36
N ALA A 184 -10.22 -1.06 5.96
CA ALA A 184 -9.22 -2.10 5.72
C ALA A 184 -8.27 -1.68 4.58
N PHE A 185 -6.98 -1.98 4.72
CA PHE A 185 -5.93 -1.53 3.80
C PHE A 185 -5.65 -2.58 2.70
N ARG A 186 -5.50 -2.15 1.45
CA ARG A 186 -5.18 -2.99 0.27
C ARG A 186 -4.06 -2.35 -0.54
N GLU A 187 -3.19 -3.18 -1.12
CA GLU A 187 -2.00 -2.75 -1.89
C GLU A 187 -2.39 -2.05 -3.21
N THR A 188 -3.51 -2.45 -3.82
CA THR A 188 -4.03 -1.94 -5.09
C THR A 188 -5.34 -1.18 -4.87
N ALA A 189 -5.29 -0.08 -4.12
CA ALA A 189 -6.39 0.88 -4.14
C ALA A 189 -6.38 1.61 -5.49
N GLY A 190 -7.32 1.28 -6.37
CA GLY A 190 -7.61 2.10 -7.55
C GLY A 190 -8.05 3.51 -7.16
N PRO A 191 -8.16 4.44 -8.12
CA PRO A 191 -8.46 5.86 -7.87
C PRO A 191 -9.65 6.07 -6.94
N SER A 192 -10.73 5.30 -7.15
CA SER A 192 -11.98 5.40 -6.39
C SER A 192 -11.89 5.04 -4.90
N ASP A 193 -10.88 4.29 -4.45
CA ASP A 193 -10.68 4.01 -3.02
C ASP A 193 -9.86 5.12 -2.31
N ALA A 194 -9.06 5.89 -3.07
CA ALA A 194 -8.27 7.00 -2.56
C ALA A 194 -9.13 8.25 -2.33
N THR A 195 -9.99 8.60 -3.30
CA THR A 195 -10.78 9.83 -3.25
C THR A 195 -11.81 9.86 -2.12
N LEU A 196 -12.44 8.71 -1.84
CA LEU A 196 -13.53 8.68 -0.88
C LEU A 196 -13.02 9.04 0.54
N ALA A 197 -11.72 8.89 0.86
CA ALA A 197 -11.16 9.07 2.21
C ALA A 197 -11.08 10.53 2.71
N VAL A 198 -11.33 11.51 1.84
CA VAL A 198 -11.02 12.93 2.09
C VAL A 198 -12.13 13.68 2.86
N ALA A 199 -13.30 13.09 3.06
CA ALA A 199 -14.37 13.74 3.82
C ALA A 199 -14.16 13.56 5.34
N ASN A 200 -13.94 14.64 6.09
CA ASN A 200 -14.18 14.60 7.54
C ASN A 200 -15.62 14.10 7.80
N PRO A 201 -15.86 13.23 8.79
CA PRO A 201 -17.22 12.94 9.22
C PRO A 201 -17.93 14.27 9.52
N PRO A 202 -19.09 14.57 8.89
CA PRO A 202 -19.78 15.83 9.14
C PRO A 202 -20.21 15.89 10.61
N GLY A 203 -19.85 16.98 11.30
CA GLY A 203 -20.26 17.22 12.69
C GLY A 203 -21.75 17.56 12.86
N GLU A 204 -22.55 17.61 11.79
CA GLU A 204 -23.94 18.07 11.80
C GLU A 204 -24.98 16.93 11.94
N ASP A 205 -24.57 15.66 11.81
CA ASP A 205 -25.44 14.47 12.01
C ASP A 205 -25.11 13.71 13.31
N ALA A 206 -24.49 14.36 14.30
CA ALA A 206 -24.27 13.76 15.61
C ALA A 206 -25.61 13.56 16.33
N LEU A 207 -25.87 12.32 16.79
CA LEU A 207 -27.05 12.02 17.63
C LEU A 207 -27.12 13.01 18.80
N ASP A 208 -28.30 13.57 19.05
CA ASP A 208 -28.51 14.49 20.17
C ASP A 208 -28.33 13.78 21.53
N ASP A 209 -28.04 14.55 22.59
CA ASP A 209 -27.79 14.01 23.94
C ASP A 209 -28.99 13.19 24.48
N GLU A 210 -30.21 13.48 24.00
CA GLU A 210 -31.44 12.77 24.37
C GLU A 210 -31.52 11.39 23.68
N GLN A 211 -31.13 11.29 22.41
CA GLN A 211 -31.03 10.06 21.63
C GLN A 211 -29.94 9.15 22.18
N ILE A 212 -28.78 9.72 22.56
CA ILE A 212 -27.71 8.98 23.23
C ILE A 212 -28.17 8.47 24.61
N ALA A 213 -28.95 9.26 25.35
CA ALA A 213 -29.55 8.84 26.62
C ALA A 213 -30.54 7.67 26.44
N ARG A 214 -31.41 7.71 25.41
CA ARG A 214 -32.34 6.60 25.08
C ARG A 214 -31.62 5.31 24.72
N LEU A 215 -30.52 5.38 23.96
CA LEU A 215 -29.67 4.21 23.65
C LEU A 215 -28.98 3.65 24.91
N ARG A 216 -28.52 4.54 25.82
CA ARG A 216 -27.91 4.15 27.10
C ARG A 216 -28.91 3.51 28.05
N GLU A 217 -30.16 4.00 28.12
CA GLU A 217 -31.24 3.38 28.90
C GLU A 217 -31.57 1.97 28.38
N ARG A 218 -31.63 1.80 27.05
CA ARG A 218 -31.89 0.49 26.42
C ARG A 218 -30.79 -0.54 26.73
N GLN A 219 -29.52 -0.14 26.82
CA GLN A 219 -28.44 -1.04 27.28
C GLN A 219 -28.47 -1.34 28.79
N ARG A 220 -28.87 -0.37 29.63
CA ARG A 220 -28.99 -0.57 31.09
C ARG A 220 -30.13 -1.51 31.46
N HIS A 221 -31.21 -1.52 30.69
CA HIS A 221 -32.40 -2.35 30.95
C HIS A 221 -32.37 -3.75 30.36
N LYS A 222 -31.33 -4.16 29.60
CA LYS A 222 -31.17 -5.56 29.18
C LYS A 222 -31.06 -6.47 30.39
N THR A 223 -32.06 -7.33 30.59
CA THR A 223 -32.09 -8.34 31.66
C THR A 223 -30.94 -9.34 31.49
N PRO A 224 -30.49 -10.02 32.57
CA PRO A 224 -29.47 -11.06 32.46
C PRO A 224 -29.86 -12.19 31.49
N ALA A 225 -31.15 -12.43 31.27
CA ALA A 225 -31.67 -13.39 30.31
C ALA A 225 -31.54 -12.92 28.86
N GLU A 226 -31.78 -11.64 28.57
CA GLU A 226 -31.58 -11.04 27.24
C GLU A 226 -30.09 -10.97 26.87
N ARG A 227 -29.21 -10.67 27.83
CA ARG A 227 -27.75 -10.76 27.62
C ARG A 227 -27.31 -12.20 27.34
N LYS A 228 -27.97 -13.20 27.95
CA LYS A 228 -27.70 -14.64 27.71
C LYS A 228 -28.29 -15.14 26.39
N ALA A 229 -29.37 -14.52 25.91
CA ALA A 229 -29.99 -14.79 24.62
C ALA A 229 -29.16 -14.20 23.48
N ASP A 230 -28.58 -13.00 23.65
CA ASP A 230 -27.58 -12.43 22.74
C ASP A 230 -26.35 -13.37 22.68
N LEU A 231 -25.80 -13.79 23.83
CA LEU A 231 -24.71 -14.79 23.92
C LEU A 231 -25.07 -16.20 23.39
N GLY A 232 -26.37 -16.56 23.39
CA GLY A 232 -26.88 -17.85 22.91
C GLY A 232 -27.12 -17.85 21.39
N ALA A 233 -27.60 -16.72 20.85
CA ALA A 233 -27.63 -16.45 19.42
C ALA A 233 -26.19 -16.36 18.88
N ASP A 234 -25.26 -15.77 19.64
CA ASP A 234 -23.82 -15.72 19.34
C ASP A 234 -23.20 -17.12 19.27
N MET A 235 -23.52 -18.04 20.19
CA MET A 235 -23.01 -19.41 20.16
C MET A 235 -23.65 -20.24 19.02
N ALA A 236 -24.95 -20.07 18.75
CA ALA A 236 -25.62 -20.75 17.63
C ALA A 236 -25.16 -20.25 16.26
N TYR A 237 -24.79 -18.96 16.17
CA TYR A 237 -24.16 -18.35 15.01
C TYR A 237 -22.70 -18.82 14.86
N ALA A 238 -21.91 -18.80 15.94
CA ALA A 238 -20.55 -19.33 16.00
C ALA A 238 -20.45 -20.84 15.71
N LEU A 239 -21.47 -21.63 16.06
CA LEU A 239 -21.54 -23.07 15.75
C LEU A 239 -21.91 -23.34 14.28
N ARG A 240 -22.74 -22.49 13.63
CA ARG A 240 -22.92 -22.53 12.15
C ARG A 240 -21.63 -22.16 11.40
N LEU A 241 -20.85 -21.23 11.95
CA LEU A 241 -19.56 -20.77 11.44
C LEU A 241 -18.48 -21.88 11.37
N HIS A 242 -18.56 -22.94 12.19
CA HIS A 242 -17.62 -24.06 12.12
C HIS A 242 -17.96 -25.11 11.07
N SER A 243 -19.20 -25.16 10.55
CA SER A 243 -19.60 -26.17 9.56
C SER A 243 -19.36 -25.75 8.10
N GLU A 244 -18.99 -24.50 7.83
CA GLU A 244 -18.82 -23.96 6.46
C GLU A 244 -17.37 -23.49 6.18
N GLN A 245 -16.38 -24.28 6.56
CA GLN A 245 -15.01 -24.09 6.07
C GLN A 245 -14.82 -24.76 4.71
N ILE A 246 -15.02 -24.05 3.60
CA ILE A 246 -14.47 -24.43 2.29
C ILE A 246 -13.97 -23.18 1.53
N GLU A 247 -12.63 -23.14 1.38
CA GLU A 247 -11.81 -22.64 0.28
C GLU A 247 -12.22 -21.35 -0.45
N THR A 248 -11.40 -20.30 -0.31
CA THR A 248 -11.15 -19.37 -1.43
C THR A 248 -9.70 -18.88 -1.46
N GLY A 249 -9.06 -19.20 -2.58
CA GLY A 249 -7.89 -18.62 -3.27
C GLY A 249 -7.11 -17.47 -2.64
N ALA A 250 -5.81 -17.68 -2.59
CA ALA A 250 -4.77 -16.68 -2.35
C ALA A 250 -4.71 -15.65 -3.49
N ASP A 251 -5.10 -14.39 -3.23
CA ASP A 251 -4.47 -13.19 -3.82
C ASP A 251 -5.00 -11.82 -3.31
N ASP A 252 -5.98 -11.76 -2.39
CA ASP A 252 -6.59 -10.48 -1.93
C ASP A 252 -6.58 -10.36 -0.39
N SER A 253 -5.45 -10.69 0.25
CA SER A 253 -5.29 -10.50 1.70
C SER A 253 -4.99 -9.02 1.99
N PRO A 254 -5.80 -8.34 2.84
CA PRO A 254 -5.52 -6.94 3.18
C PRO A 254 -4.20 -6.84 3.94
N ILE A 255 -3.36 -5.86 3.57
CA ILE A 255 -2.08 -5.58 4.23
C ILE A 255 -2.32 -5.25 5.72
N GLU A 256 -3.43 -4.59 6.04
CA GLU A 256 -3.89 -4.41 7.41
C GLU A 256 -5.36 -4.74 7.57
N SER A 257 -5.64 -5.59 8.55
CA SER A 257 -7.01 -5.88 8.93
C SER A 257 -7.63 -4.65 9.58
N LEU A 258 -8.92 -4.41 9.32
CA LEU A 258 -9.63 -3.34 10.01
C LEU A 258 -9.58 -3.50 11.54
N TYR A 259 -9.50 -4.75 12.02
CA TYR A 259 -9.34 -5.09 13.43
C TYR A 259 -8.10 -4.40 14.04
N ASP A 260 -6.94 -4.48 13.40
CA ASP A 260 -5.70 -3.91 13.94
C ASP A 260 -5.74 -2.38 14.01
N ARG A 261 -6.42 -1.74 13.05
CA ARG A 261 -6.54 -0.27 12.97
C ARG A 261 -7.49 0.32 14.00
N ILE A 262 -8.61 -0.37 14.28
CA ILE A 262 -9.64 0.15 15.20
C ILE A 262 -9.39 -0.25 16.67
N ARG A 263 -8.59 -1.29 16.90
CA ARG A 263 -8.31 -1.80 18.24
C ARG A 263 -7.68 -0.72 19.12
N GLY A 264 -8.28 -0.48 20.28
CA GLY A 264 -7.80 0.50 21.25
C GLY A 264 -8.00 1.95 20.83
N ARG A 265 -8.87 2.22 19.84
CA ARG A 265 -9.32 3.55 19.44
C ARG A 265 -10.67 3.89 20.07
N VAL A 266 -11.08 5.15 19.98
CA VAL A 266 -12.38 5.61 20.49
C VAL A 266 -13.30 5.92 19.32
N ALA A 267 -14.51 5.38 19.35
CA ALA A 267 -15.52 5.62 18.32
C ALA A 267 -15.97 7.08 18.36
N LEU A 268 -16.04 7.73 17.20
CA LEU A 268 -16.61 9.08 17.09
C LEU A 268 -18.14 9.01 16.99
N GLU A 269 -18.63 8.10 16.14
CA GLU A 269 -20.03 7.86 15.85
C GLU A 269 -20.48 6.49 16.37
N PRO A 270 -21.80 6.25 16.55
CA PRO A 270 -22.28 4.91 16.90
C PRO A 270 -21.95 3.92 15.78
N ILE A 271 -21.32 2.80 16.13
CA ILE A 271 -21.07 1.69 15.20
C ILE A 271 -22.24 0.72 15.30
N VAL A 272 -23.02 0.55 14.23
CA VAL A 272 -24.29 -0.20 14.26
C VAL A 272 -24.34 -1.20 13.12
N HIS A 273 -24.58 -2.50 13.36
CA HIS A 273 -24.72 -3.57 12.35
C HIS A 273 -25.78 -3.22 11.29
N PRO A 274 -25.57 -3.43 9.97
CA PRO A 274 -26.49 -2.90 8.96
C PRO A 274 -27.76 -3.74 8.88
N ASP A 275 -27.64 -5.06 9.02
CA ASP A 275 -28.78 -5.98 8.88
C ASP A 275 -29.56 -6.18 10.18
N THR A 276 -28.88 -6.26 11.33
CA THR A 276 -29.52 -6.51 12.63
C THR A 276 -29.88 -5.23 13.38
N GLY A 277 -29.32 -4.08 13.01
CA GLY A 277 -29.48 -2.83 13.76
C GLY A 277 -28.82 -2.85 15.14
N GLU A 278 -27.97 -3.84 15.44
CA GLU A 278 -27.29 -3.94 16.72
C GLU A 278 -26.21 -2.85 16.85
N VAL A 279 -26.28 -2.03 17.91
CA VAL A 279 -25.23 -1.05 18.22
C VAL A 279 -24.04 -1.76 18.89
N PHE A 280 -22.92 -1.86 18.16
CA PHE A 280 -21.66 -2.40 18.66
C PHE A 280 -20.95 -1.47 19.64
N ALA A 281 -20.82 -0.19 19.29
CA ALA A 281 -20.11 0.80 20.09
C ALA A 281 -20.85 2.14 20.06
N LEU A 282 -20.87 2.85 21.19
CA LEU A 282 -21.44 4.19 21.30
C LEU A 282 -20.37 5.28 21.04
N PRO A 283 -20.79 6.51 20.68
CA PRO A 283 -19.90 7.67 20.62
C PRO A 283 -19.08 7.84 21.90
N GLY A 284 -17.77 8.02 21.75
CA GLY A 284 -16.84 8.20 22.87
C GLY A 284 -16.49 6.91 23.62
N GLN A 285 -16.99 5.74 23.18
CA GLN A 285 -16.62 4.44 23.75
C GLN A 285 -15.32 3.93 23.13
N GLU A 286 -14.44 3.38 23.98
CA GLU A 286 -13.23 2.69 23.56
C GLU A 286 -13.55 1.34 22.90
N ILE A 287 -12.88 1.04 21.79
CA ILE A 287 -13.04 -0.20 21.02
C ILE A 287 -12.02 -1.22 21.55
N ASP A 288 -12.51 -2.10 22.42
CA ASP A 288 -11.73 -3.22 22.96
C ASP A 288 -11.45 -4.29 21.90
N ASP A 289 -10.46 -5.16 22.14
CA ASP A 289 -10.14 -6.31 21.29
C ASP A 289 -11.37 -7.17 20.97
N ARG A 290 -12.26 -7.39 21.96
CA ARG A 290 -13.49 -8.15 21.76
C ARG A 290 -14.47 -7.44 20.83
N LEU A 291 -14.62 -6.12 21.00
CA LEU A 291 -15.49 -5.29 20.16
C LEU A 291 -14.94 -5.19 18.74
N ALA A 292 -13.63 -4.92 18.61
CA ALA A 292 -12.94 -4.90 17.32
C ALA A 292 -13.12 -6.21 16.55
N LYS A 293 -13.01 -7.37 17.25
CA LYS A 293 -13.21 -8.68 16.63
C LYS A 293 -14.64 -8.89 16.15
N ARG A 294 -15.64 -8.52 16.96
CA ARG A 294 -17.07 -8.57 16.58
C ARG A 294 -17.35 -7.71 15.35
N ILE A 295 -16.84 -6.48 15.32
CA ILE A 295 -16.97 -5.56 14.19
C ILE A 295 -16.32 -6.15 12.93
N TYR A 296 -15.11 -6.70 13.07
CA TYR A 296 -14.38 -7.32 11.95
C TYR A 296 -15.10 -8.54 11.37
N GLU A 297 -15.59 -9.45 12.23
CA GLU A 297 -16.33 -10.64 11.81
C GLU A 297 -17.65 -10.28 11.12
N ALA A 298 -18.39 -9.29 11.63
CA ALA A 298 -19.59 -8.78 10.99
C ALA A 298 -19.31 -8.25 9.56
N ILE A 299 -18.22 -7.49 9.38
CA ILE A 299 -17.82 -6.95 8.07
C ILE A 299 -17.44 -8.06 7.08
N ARG A 300 -16.73 -9.08 7.57
CA ARG A 300 -16.33 -10.22 6.74
C ARG A 300 -17.56 -10.98 6.18
N LEU A 301 -18.60 -11.13 6.99
CA LEU A 301 -19.82 -11.88 6.64
C LEU A 301 -20.74 -11.14 5.66
N VAL A 302 -20.87 -9.81 5.81
CA VAL A 302 -21.59 -8.97 4.81
C VAL A 302 -20.93 -9.06 3.43
N ARG A 303 -19.58 -9.14 3.38
CA ARG A 303 -18.83 -9.28 2.12
C ARG A 303 -19.09 -10.61 1.41
N THR A 304 -19.21 -11.71 2.15
CA THR A 304 -19.49 -13.03 1.57
C THR A 304 -20.94 -13.17 1.09
N ALA A 305 -21.86 -12.36 1.60
CA ALA A 305 -23.26 -12.32 1.17
C ALA A 305 -23.52 -11.45 -0.09
N ALA A 306 -22.53 -10.67 -0.55
CA ALA A 306 -22.65 -9.91 -1.80
C ALA A 306 -22.69 -10.87 -3.01
N PRO A 307 -23.64 -10.71 -3.95
CA PRO A 307 -23.77 -11.64 -5.07
C PRO A 307 -22.51 -11.60 -5.94
N LYS A 308 -21.84 -12.76 -6.06
CA LYS A 308 -20.75 -12.95 -7.03
C LYS A 308 -21.26 -12.55 -8.40
N LYS A 309 -20.59 -11.59 -9.07
CA LYS A 309 -20.85 -11.23 -10.46
C LYS A 309 -20.87 -12.51 -11.30
N THR A 310 -22.06 -12.95 -11.70
CA THR A 310 -22.22 -14.11 -12.59
C THR A 310 -21.66 -13.74 -13.96
N THR A 311 -20.60 -14.43 -14.36
CA THR A 311 -20.09 -14.46 -15.72
C THR A 311 -21.14 -15.09 -16.65
N SER A 312 -22.00 -14.29 -17.27
CA SER A 312 -22.59 -14.64 -18.56
C SER A 312 -23.27 -13.45 -19.21
N LYS A 313 -23.00 -13.30 -20.50
CA LYS A 313 -23.60 -12.38 -21.46
C LYS A 313 -25.12 -12.28 -21.29
N SER A 314 -25.65 -11.08 -21.53
CA SER A 314 -27.05 -10.65 -21.56
C SER A 314 -27.62 -10.10 -20.24
N LYS A 315 -27.66 -8.77 -20.14
CA LYS A 315 -28.92 -8.01 -20.03
C LYS A 315 -28.62 -6.53 -20.29
N LYS A 316 -29.09 -6.06 -21.45
CA LYS A 316 -29.40 -4.66 -21.70
C LYS A 316 -30.55 -4.28 -20.73
N ASN A 317 -30.48 -3.08 -20.17
CA ASN A 317 -31.46 -2.47 -19.26
C ASN A 317 -31.54 -3.09 -17.85
N ALA A 318 -30.43 -3.05 -17.12
CA ALA A 318 -30.50 -2.92 -15.67
C ALA A 318 -30.26 -1.43 -15.36
N GLU A 319 -31.26 -0.77 -14.78
CA GLU A 319 -31.10 0.58 -14.23
C GLU A 319 -29.93 0.58 -13.22
N PRO A 320 -29.13 1.66 -13.17
CA PRO A 320 -28.03 1.74 -12.23
C PRO A 320 -28.58 1.67 -10.80
N VAL A 321 -28.02 0.78 -9.98
CA VAL A 321 -28.28 0.74 -8.54
C VAL A 321 -27.93 2.13 -7.99
N PRO A 322 -28.84 2.85 -7.30
CA PRO A 322 -28.58 4.22 -6.86
C PRO A 322 -27.36 4.31 -5.94
N GLU A 323 -26.56 5.36 -6.13
CA GLU A 323 -25.62 5.85 -5.13
C GLU A 323 -26.35 6.17 -3.82
N TRP A 324 -25.88 5.55 -2.74
CA TRP A 324 -25.94 6.05 -1.36
C TRP A 324 -27.26 6.67 -0.87
N GLU A 325 -28.38 5.94 -0.91
CA GLU A 325 -29.51 6.31 -0.05
C GLU A 325 -29.26 5.84 1.39
N PRO A 326 -29.27 6.75 2.39
CA PRO A 326 -29.17 6.34 3.79
C PRO A 326 -30.41 5.52 4.16
N MET A 327 -30.21 4.25 4.48
CA MET A 327 -31.31 3.40 4.93
C MET A 327 -31.84 3.93 6.25
N LEU A 328 -33.14 4.29 6.24
CA LEU A 328 -33.90 4.61 7.42
C LEU A 328 -34.24 3.30 8.15
N ASN A 329 -33.81 3.14 9.41
CA ASN A 329 -34.46 2.22 10.35
C ASN A 329 -35.98 2.53 10.37
N PRO A 330 -36.90 1.56 10.60
CA PRO A 330 -38.31 1.84 10.93
C PRO A 330 -38.58 2.96 11.96
N GLU A 331 -37.57 3.41 12.70
CA GLU A 331 -37.58 4.50 13.70
C GLU A 331 -37.00 5.84 13.18
N GLY A 332 -36.56 5.94 11.91
CA GLY A 332 -36.20 7.23 11.27
C GLY A 332 -34.72 7.61 11.22
N TYR A 333 -33.79 6.69 11.47
CA TYR A 333 -32.34 6.99 11.52
C TYR A 333 -31.62 6.73 10.19
N ARG A 334 -30.81 7.69 9.70
CA ARG A 334 -29.95 7.55 8.51
C ARG A 334 -28.63 6.87 8.90
N PHE A 335 -28.32 5.67 8.38
CA PHE A 335 -27.01 5.01 8.61
C PHE A 335 -26.19 4.89 7.32
N ARG A 336 -24.88 5.19 7.40
CA ARG A 336 -23.90 5.01 6.31
C ARG A 336 -23.22 3.62 6.40
N ALA A 337 -22.99 2.99 5.24
CA ALA A 337 -22.60 1.59 5.10
C ALA A 337 -21.22 1.21 5.69
N PHE A 338 -21.11 -0.08 6.07
CA PHE A 338 -20.04 -0.82 6.80
C PHE A 338 -18.59 -0.76 6.33
N ARG A 339 -18.26 0.04 5.30
CA ARG A 339 -16.90 0.04 4.74
C ARG A 339 -15.91 0.88 5.54
N ARG A 340 -16.39 1.79 6.39
CA ARG A 340 -15.58 2.77 7.10
C ARG A 340 -16.12 3.04 8.49
N ILE A 341 -15.20 3.24 9.42
CA ILE A 341 -15.53 3.52 10.82
C ILE A 341 -14.93 4.88 11.17
N ALA A 342 -15.76 5.78 11.68
CA ALA A 342 -15.30 7.06 12.20
C ALA A 342 -14.71 6.88 13.60
N ILE A 343 -13.43 7.16 13.75
CA ILE A 343 -12.72 7.12 15.03
C ILE A 343 -12.13 8.48 15.37
N ARG A 344 -11.88 8.70 16.66
CA ARG A 344 -11.05 9.82 17.10
C ARG A 344 -9.57 9.53 16.86
N SER A 345 -8.82 10.57 16.55
CA SER A 345 -7.38 10.51 16.27
C SER A 345 -6.63 11.65 16.97
N PRO A 346 -5.33 11.48 17.27
CA PRO A 346 -4.43 12.57 17.66
C PRO A 346 -4.41 13.71 16.64
N LEU A 347 -4.52 13.43 15.34
CA LEU A 347 -4.48 14.44 14.27
C LEU A 347 -5.64 15.44 14.31
N THR A 348 -6.80 15.03 14.83
CA THR A 348 -8.01 15.86 14.94
C THR A 348 -8.26 16.37 16.37
N CYS A 349 -7.27 16.21 17.26
CA CYS A 349 -7.37 16.63 18.64
C CYS A 349 -7.31 18.15 18.78
N GLU A 350 -8.28 18.73 19.47
CA GLU A 350 -8.39 20.19 19.68
C GLU A 350 -7.79 20.67 21.02
N SER A 351 -7.07 19.80 21.73
CA SER A 351 -6.32 20.19 22.94
C SER A 351 -5.30 21.26 22.59
N ARG A 352 -5.22 22.33 23.40
CA ARG A 352 -4.29 23.45 23.17
C ARG A 352 -2.83 23.08 23.32
N GLN A 353 -2.53 22.09 24.17
CA GLN A 353 -1.18 21.59 24.42
C GLN A 353 -1.24 20.07 24.57
N GLY A 354 -0.48 19.34 23.76
CA GLY A 354 -0.49 17.88 23.74
C GLY A 354 -1.80 17.30 23.21
N ILE A 355 -2.19 16.12 23.72
CA ILE A 355 -3.38 15.40 23.26
C ILE A 355 -4.29 15.00 24.43
N CYS A 356 -5.56 14.69 24.14
CA CYS A 356 -6.47 14.16 25.16
C CYS A 356 -6.49 12.63 25.18
N VAL A 357 -6.90 12.05 26.31
CA VAL A 357 -7.03 10.60 26.51
C VAL A 357 -7.92 9.97 25.44
N LYS A 358 -9.08 10.56 25.13
CA LYS A 358 -10.02 10.00 24.14
C LYS A 358 -9.53 10.04 22.69
N CYS A 359 -8.69 11.01 22.31
CA CYS A 359 -8.12 11.06 20.95
C CYS A 359 -6.99 10.02 20.77
N TYR A 360 -6.27 9.67 21.84
CA TYR A 360 -5.22 8.65 21.79
C TYR A 360 -5.77 7.22 22.00
N GLY A 361 -6.71 7.08 22.94
CA GLY A 361 -7.34 5.82 23.33
C GLY A 361 -6.47 4.98 24.27
N ARG A 362 -6.33 3.69 23.94
CA ARG A 362 -5.59 2.69 24.72
C ARG A 362 -4.08 2.80 24.50
N ASP A 363 -3.31 2.71 25.58
CA ASP A 363 -1.88 2.46 25.52
C ASP A 363 -1.63 0.98 25.16
N MET A 364 -0.88 0.76 24.08
CA MET A 364 -0.61 -0.57 23.54
C MET A 364 0.35 -1.39 24.42
N ALA A 365 1.17 -0.73 25.26
CA ALA A 365 2.08 -1.41 26.17
C ALA A 365 1.35 -1.96 27.40
N THR A 366 0.49 -1.14 28.03
CA THR A 366 -0.24 -1.52 29.24
C THR A 366 -1.60 -2.16 28.99
N GLN A 367 -2.11 -2.06 27.76
CA GLN A 367 -3.47 -2.51 27.36
C GLN A 367 -4.59 -1.85 28.17
N ARG A 368 -4.33 -0.64 28.71
CA ARG A 368 -5.29 0.18 29.45
C ARG A 368 -5.45 1.53 28.76
N THR A 369 -6.56 2.21 29.04
CA THR A 369 -6.75 3.59 28.62
C THR A 369 -5.57 4.44 29.11
N VAL A 370 -5.05 5.32 28.23
CA VAL A 370 -3.87 6.14 28.57
C VAL A 370 -4.15 7.09 29.74
N GLU A 371 -3.16 7.29 30.60
CA GLU A 371 -3.27 8.19 31.76
C GLU A 371 -2.82 9.62 31.41
N VAL A 372 -3.41 10.60 32.09
CA VAL A 372 -2.97 12.00 31.99
C VAL A 372 -1.55 12.11 32.53
N GLY A 373 -0.67 12.76 31.78
CA GLY A 373 0.77 12.87 32.05
C GLY A 373 1.63 11.92 31.23
N THR A 374 1.05 10.98 30.48
CA THR A 374 1.81 10.04 29.64
C THR A 374 2.47 10.78 28.46
N ALA A 375 3.79 10.62 28.31
CA ALA A 375 4.59 11.20 27.23
C ALA A 375 4.49 10.37 25.93
N VAL A 376 3.30 10.39 25.33
CA VAL A 376 2.95 9.64 24.11
C VAL A 376 3.80 9.99 22.90
N GLY A 377 4.31 11.21 22.80
CA GLY A 377 5.22 11.59 21.71
C GLY A 377 6.58 10.90 21.76
N ILE A 378 7.15 10.70 22.95
CA ILE A 378 8.39 9.92 23.11
C ILE A 378 8.16 8.45 22.74
N ILE A 379 7.02 7.89 23.18
CA ILE A 379 6.62 6.52 22.86
C ILE A 379 6.47 6.37 21.34
N ALA A 380 5.76 7.29 20.68
CA ALA A 380 5.59 7.29 19.23
C ALA A 380 6.93 7.37 18.47
N ALA A 381 7.80 8.30 18.86
CA ALA A 381 9.12 8.44 18.25
C ALA A 381 9.97 7.18 18.36
N GLN A 382 9.95 6.49 19.51
CA GLN A 382 10.66 5.23 19.71
C GLN A 382 10.02 4.08 18.93
N SER A 383 8.69 3.98 18.92
CA SER A 383 7.95 2.97 18.15
C SER A 383 8.22 3.03 16.65
N ILE A 384 8.59 4.20 16.12
CA ILE A 384 9.03 4.38 14.73
C ILE A 384 10.54 4.15 14.59
N GLY A 385 11.34 4.74 15.49
CA GLY A 385 12.79 4.75 15.39
C GLY A 385 13.50 3.42 15.65
N GLU A 386 13.06 2.66 16.67
CA GLU A 386 13.66 1.37 17.02
C GLU A 386 13.51 0.36 15.88
N PRO A 387 12.29 0.12 15.31
CA PRO A 387 12.17 -0.78 14.19
C PRO A 387 12.95 -0.31 12.98
N GLY A 388 13.06 1.00 12.71
CA GLY A 388 13.90 1.53 11.64
C GLY A 388 15.38 1.09 11.76
N THR A 389 15.91 1.05 12.99
CA THR A 389 17.26 0.54 13.25
C THR A 389 17.33 -0.97 13.00
N GLN A 390 16.31 -1.72 13.42
CA GLN A 390 16.21 -3.15 13.20
C GLN A 390 16.09 -3.52 11.71
N LEU A 391 15.35 -2.74 10.92
CA LEU A 391 15.25 -2.89 9.46
C LEU A 391 16.60 -2.77 8.80
N THR A 392 17.36 -1.75 9.20
CA THR A 392 18.69 -1.51 8.68
C THR A 392 19.65 -2.66 8.97
N MET A 393 19.51 -3.32 10.11
CA MET A 393 20.33 -4.49 10.46
C MET A 393 19.82 -5.79 9.80
N ARG A 394 18.51 -6.08 9.79
CA ARG A 394 17.98 -7.38 9.35
C ARG A 394 18.01 -7.59 7.83
N THR A 395 17.72 -6.57 7.03
CA THR A 395 17.51 -6.74 5.57
C THR A 395 18.81 -7.10 4.83
N PHE A 396 19.98 -6.79 5.39
CA PHE A 396 21.28 -6.94 4.71
C PHE A 396 22.17 -8.07 5.26
N HIS A 397 21.76 -8.76 6.33
CA HIS A 397 22.47 -9.92 6.87
C HIS A 397 22.12 -11.25 6.16
N THR A 398 21.30 -11.24 5.11
CA THR A 398 20.92 -12.43 4.32
C THR A 398 22.05 -13.01 3.44
N GLY A 399 23.30 -12.61 3.68
CA GLY A 399 24.48 -13.33 3.17
C GLY A 399 24.80 -13.11 1.69
N GLY A 400 24.30 -12.02 1.09
CA GLY A 400 24.63 -11.62 -0.29
C GLY A 400 23.87 -12.37 -1.39
N VAL A 401 22.96 -13.29 -1.03
CA VAL A 401 22.12 -14.01 -1.99
C VAL A 401 21.12 -13.06 -2.62
N ALA A 402 21.03 -13.09 -3.95
CA ALA A 402 20.11 -12.25 -4.71
C ALA A 402 18.65 -12.63 -4.40
N GLY A 403 18.00 -11.83 -3.55
CA GLY A 403 16.55 -11.85 -3.32
C GLY A 403 15.88 -10.59 -3.88
N LYS A 404 14.55 -10.62 -4.05
CA LYS A 404 13.74 -9.53 -4.63
C LYS A 404 13.89 -8.16 -3.93
N SER A 405 14.50 -8.08 -2.75
CA SER A 405 14.53 -6.88 -1.91
C SER A 405 15.85 -6.11 -1.90
N ILE A 406 16.82 -6.45 -2.77
CA ILE A 406 18.15 -5.80 -2.76
C ILE A 406 18.44 -5.21 -4.13
N VAL A 407 17.83 -4.10 -4.47
CA VAL A 407 18.34 -3.22 -5.54
C VAL A 407 18.42 -1.81 -4.97
N GLY A 408 19.65 -1.43 -4.61
CA GLY A 408 19.96 -0.13 -4.02
C GLY A 408 20.84 0.70 -4.94
N VAL A 409 20.35 1.88 -5.32
CA VAL A 409 21.01 3.17 -5.62
C VAL A 409 22.09 3.24 -6.72
N ALA A 410 22.92 2.21 -6.91
CA ALA A 410 24.03 2.26 -7.87
C ALA A 410 23.59 2.05 -9.33
N SER A 411 22.44 1.41 -9.57
CA SER A 411 21.79 1.33 -10.89
C SER A 411 21.14 2.63 -11.34
N VAL A 412 20.80 3.54 -10.41
CA VAL A 412 19.94 4.71 -10.68
C VAL A 412 20.58 5.66 -11.69
N LYS A 413 21.89 5.92 -11.59
CA LYS A 413 22.57 6.84 -12.53
C LYS A 413 22.69 6.26 -13.94
N GLN A 414 23.00 4.97 -14.03
CA GLN A 414 23.18 4.29 -15.32
C GLN A 414 21.83 4.10 -16.02
N LYS A 415 20.82 3.62 -15.29
CA LYS A 415 19.44 3.52 -15.79
C LYS A 415 18.83 4.87 -16.14
N LYS A 416 19.12 5.93 -15.38
CA LYS A 416 18.69 7.30 -15.73
C LYS A 416 19.32 7.79 -17.03
N GLN A 417 20.61 7.53 -17.24
CA GLN A 417 21.26 7.87 -18.51
C GLN A 417 20.73 7.04 -19.68
N GLU A 418 20.40 5.78 -19.45
CA GLU A 418 19.82 4.87 -20.43
C GLU A 418 18.39 5.29 -20.80
N ALA A 419 17.51 5.46 -19.80
CA ALA A 419 16.16 5.99 -19.98
C ALA A 419 16.16 7.35 -20.68
N LEU A 420 17.12 8.22 -20.37
CA LEU A 420 17.26 9.52 -21.03
C LEU A 420 17.75 9.38 -22.48
N ARG A 421 18.64 8.44 -22.80
CA ARG A 421 19.06 8.16 -24.18
C ARG A 421 17.93 7.55 -24.99
N GLU A 422 17.19 6.63 -24.40
CA GLU A 422 16.01 6.03 -25.01
C GLU A 422 14.92 7.07 -25.27
N LEU A 423 14.60 7.92 -24.28
CA LEU A 423 13.62 8.99 -24.47
C LEU A 423 14.02 9.96 -25.59
N HIS A 424 15.31 10.28 -25.72
CA HIS A 424 15.82 11.09 -26.85
C HIS A 424 15.76 10.34 -28.18
N ALA A 425 15.91 9.02 -28.19
CA ALA A 425 15.73 8.19 -29.37
C ALA A 425 14.25 8.18 -29.79
N ASP A 426 13.33 7.98 -28.85
CA ASP A 426 11.88 7.99 -29.08
C ASP A 426 11.38 9.36 -29.61
N ILE A 427 11.96 10.47 -29.12
CA ILE A 427 11.70 11.82 -29.65
C ILE A 427 12.24 11.97 -31.07
N LYS A 428 13.44 11.44 -31.37
CA LYS A 428 14.06 11.52 -32.70
C LYS A 428 13.37 10.65 -33.74
N GLU A 429 12.87 9.48 -33.34
CA GLU A 429 12.15 8.54 -34.20
C GLU A 429 10.71 8.97 -34.46
N GLY A 430 10.25 10.08 -33.84
CA GLY A 430 8.92 10.62 -34.04
C GLY A 430 7.82 9.85 -33.30
N HIS A 431 8.21 8.94 -32.40
CA HIS A 431 7.29 8.25 -31.50
C HIS A 431 6.74 9.22 -30.45
N LEU A 432 7.49 10.22 -29.99
CA LEU A 432 6.96 11.32 -29.18
C LEU A 432 6.64 12.56 -30.03
N GLN A 433 5.35 12.81 -30.28
CA GLN A 433 4.89 14.11 -30.81
C GLN A 433 4.73 15.09 -29.64
N LEU A 434 5.76 15.89 -29.35
CA LEU A 434 5.60 17.07 -28.48
C LEU A 434 5.07 18.20 -29.36
N ASP A 435 3.99 18.88 -28.95
CA ASP A 435 3.35 19.92 -29.78
C ASP A 435 4.38 20.98 -30.18
N THR A 436 4.65 21.07 -31.48
CA THR A 436 5.72 21.91 -32.05
C THR A 436 5.43 23.42 -31.93
N GLY A 437 4.24 23.78 -31.44
CA GLY A 437 3.81 25.17 -31.21
C GLY A 437 3.96 25.68 -29.77
N THR A 438 4.31 24.83 -28.80
CA THR A 438 4.50 25.22 -27.40
C THR A 438 5.89 25.78 -27.13
N ALA A 439 6.00 26.72 -26.18
CA ALA A 439 7.28 27.34 -25.85
C ALA A 439 8.30 26.28 -25.41
N GLU A 440 9.58 26.42 -25.77
CA GLU A 440 10.65 25.47 -25.42
C GLU A 440 10.70 25.11 -23.92
N ARG A 441 10.21 26.01 -23.07
CA ARG A 441 10.03 25.80 -21.62
C ARG A 441 8.99 24.73 -21.26
N GLU A 442 7.85 24.68 -21.96
CA GLU A 442 6.78 23.71 -21.72
C GLU A 442 7.25 22.31 -22.11
N ARG A 443 7.87 22.18 -23.29
CA ARG A 443 8.49 20.93 -23.74
C ARG A 443 9.52 20.39 -22.75
N ASN A 444 10.40 21.26 -22.23
CA ASN A 444 11.40 20.87 -21.24
C ASN A 444 10.76 20.44 -19.91
N ARG A 445 9.64 21.05 -19.52
CA ARG A 445 8.89 20.68 -18.30
C ARG A 445 8.23 19.31 -18.45
N GLU A 446 7.64 19.01 -19.59
CA GLU A 446 7.03 17.71 -19.90
C GLU A 446 8.04 16.57 -19.92
N VAL A 447 9.18 16.78 -20.59
CA VAL A 447 10.29 15.80 -20.60
C VAL A 447 10.83 15.56 -19.19
N GLN A 448 10.96 16.62 -18.39
CA GLN A 448 11.37 16.47 -16.98
C GLN A 448 10.32 15.71 -16.15
N ALA A 449 9.02 15.92 -16.38
CA ALA A 449 7.97 15.19 -15.68
C ALA A 449 8.03 13.69 -16.01
N LEU A 450 8.23 13.33 -17.28
CA LEU A 450 8.42 11.94 -17.70
C LEU A 450 9.66 11.30 -17.07
N LEU A 451 10.78 12.00 -17.06
CA LEU A 451 12.02 11.50 -16.46
C LEU A 451 11.89 11.25 -14.96
N LYS A 452 11.08 12.06 -14.24
CA LYS A 452 10.88 11.88 -12.80
C LYS A 452 10.15 10.58 -12.47
N VAL A 453 9.19 10.14 -13.28
CA VAL A 453 8.49 8.87 -13.10
C VAL A 453 9.42 7.68 -13.31
N LEU A 454 10.36 7.81 -14.25
CA LEU A 454 11.32 6.75 -14.60
C LEU A 454 12.49 6.61 -13.59
N GLU A 455 12.57 7.48 -12.57
CA GLU A 455 13.58 7.32 -11.51
C GLU A 455 13.21 6.19 -10.57
N GLU A 456 14.18 5.35 -10.20
CA GLU A 456 13.95 4.29 -9.21
C GLU A 456 13.58 4.90 -7.84
N GLN A 457 12.51 4.35 -7.27
CA GLN A 457 12.01 4.77 -5.96
C GLN A 457 12.98 4.40 -4.85
N VAL A 458 13.01 5.24 -3.82
CA VAL A 458 13.76 4.97 -2.60
C VAL A 458 12.92 4.03 -1.73
N GLY A 459 13.47 2.87 -1.36
CA GLY A 459 12.80 1.87 -0.51
C GLY A 459 13.36 1.82 0.92
N GLY A 460 12.62 1.13 1.80
CA GLY A 460 13.01 0.88 3.20
C GLY A 460 13.06 2.16 4.04
N LEU A 461 13.97 2.20 5.04
CA LEU A 461 14.03 3.31 6.00
C LEU A 461 14.23 4.69 5.35
N LEU A 462 14.98 4.76 4.25
CA LEU A 462 15.23 6.03 3.56
C LEU A 462 13.93 6.66 3.03
N ARG A 463 12.91 5.84 2.70
CA ARG A 463 11.59 6.31 2.30
C ARG A 463 10.86 6.96 3.48
N VAL A 464 10.93 6.35 4.66
CA VAL A 464 10.35 6.91 5.90
C VAL A 464 11.00 8.25 6.23
N VAL A 465 12.33 8.35 6.13
CA VAL A 465 13.06 9.61 6.34
C VAL A 465 12.62 10.67 5.33
N GLU A 466 12.47 10.32 4.05
CA GLU A 466 12.03 11.23 3.00
C GLU A 466 10.63 11.80 3.28
N LEU A 467 9.70 10.95 3.73
CA LEU A 467 8.33 11.32 4.08
C LEU A 467 8.26 12.24 5.30
N VAL A 468 8.93 11.88 6.39
CA VAL A 468 8.93 12.66 7.63
C VAL A 468 9.60 14.03 7.43
N GLU A 469 10.56 14.13 6.50
CA GLU A 469 11.19 15.40 6.15
C GLU A 469 10.41 16.24 5.13
N GLY A 470 9.30 15.74 4.57
CA GLY A 470 8.54 16.43 3.52
C GLY A 470 9.35 16.66 2.25
N ARG A 471 10.27 15.74 1.90
CA ARG A 471 11.08 15.85 0.68
C ARG A 471 10.28 15.38 -0.54
N LYS A 472 10.58 15.96 -1.69
CA LYS A 472 10.01 15.54 -2.97
C LYS A 472 10.55 14.17 -3.37
N PRO A 473 9.68 13.16 -3.57
CA PRO A 473 10.13 11.81 -3.87
C PRO A 473 10.72 11.69 -5.27
N LYS A 474 11.66 10.76 -5.40
CA LYS A 474 12.11 10.25 -6.71
C LYS A 474 11.13 9.21 -7.22
N GLY A 475 10.93 9.13 -8.53
CA GLY A 475 9.94 8.22 -9.10
C GLY A 475 8.50 8.71 -8.92
N GLN A 476 8.28 10.00 -8.66
CA GLN A 476 6.97 10.53 -8.29
C GLN A 476 5.90 10.20 -9.35
N ALA A 477 4.72 9.78 -8.88
CA ALA A 477 3.59 9.52 -9.76
C ALA A 477 3.07 10.81 -10.40
N ILE A 478 2.54 10.68 -11.61
CA ILE A 478 1.77 11.74 -12.24
C ILE A 478 0.35 11.70 -11.66
N ILE A 479 -0.13 12.85 -11.19
CA ILE A 479 -1.48 13.03 -10.66
C ILE A 479 -2.35 13.90 -11.57
N THR A 480 -3.66 13.74 -11.48
CA THR A 480 -4.62 14.66 -12.07
C THR A 480 -4.88 15.86 -11.16
N GLU A 481 -5.02 17.06 -11.73
CA GLU A 481 -5.42 18.27 -10.99
C GLU A 481 -6.93 18.51 -11.07
N VAL A 482 -7.67 17.67 -11.81
CA VAL A 482 -9.09 17.85 -12.11
C VAL A 482 -9.90 16.59 -11.85
N ASP A 483 -11.15 16.79 -11.46
CA ASP A 483 -12.17 15.75 -11.37
C ASP A 483 -12.74 15.46 -12.75
N GLY A 484 -12.89 14.18 -13.11
CA GLY A 484 -13.44 13.81 -14.41
C GLY A 484 -13.42 12.31 -14.70
N ILE A 485 -13.75 11.98 -15.95
CA ILE A 485 -13.76 10.60 -16.42
C ILE A 485 -12.63 10.40 -17.42
N VAL A 486 -11.85 9.34 -17.25
CA VAL A 486 -10.83 8.92 -18.21
C VAL A 486 -11.52 8.44 -19.48
N ARG A 487 -11.40 9.18 -20.59
CA ARG A 487 -12.08 8.85 -21.84
C ARG A 487 -11.21 8.09 -22.83
N GLU A 488 -9.94 8.47 -22.90
CA GLU A 488 -9.02 7.96 -23.90
C GLU A 488 -7.63 7.81 -23.28
N ILE A 489 -7.00 6.66 -23.51
CA ILE A 489 -5.58 6.44 -23.23
C ILE A 489 -4.90 6.23 -24.59
N ASP A 490 -4.38 7.32 -25.17
CA ASP A 490 -3.71 7.23 -26.47
C ASP A 490 -2.41 6.44 -26.33
N LYS A 491 -2.23 5.43 -27.18
CA LYS A 491 -1.07 4.52 -27.19
C LYS A 491 -0.04 4.89 -28.27
N ARG A 492 -0.31 5.91 -29.09
CA ARG A 492 0.59 6.34 -30.16
C ARG A 492 1.69 7.23 -29.60
N GLY A 493 2.78 6.60 -29.14
CA GLY A 493 3.96 7.33 -28.68
C GLY A 493 4.11 7.39 -27.17
N ALA A 494 4.36 8.59 -26.63
CA ALA A 494 4.13 8.82 -25.20
C ALA A 494 2.63 8.68 -24.92
N ARG A 495 2.29 7.87 -23.91
CA ARG A 495 0.89 7.63 -23.57
C ARG A 495 0.28 8.94 -23.09
N ARG A 496 -0.84 9.35 -23.67
CA ARG A 496 -1.61 10.48 -23.13
C ARG A 496 -2.87 9.97 -22.48
N VAL A 497 -3.03 10.34 -21.22
CA VAL A 497 -4.27 10.11 -20.49
C VAL A 497 -5.13 11.35 -20.68
N VAL A 498 -6.30 11.17 -21.29
CA VAL A 498 -7.26 12.23 -21.54
C VAL A 498 -8.41 12.11 -20.55
N ILE A 499 -8.57 13.14 -19.73
CA ILE A 499 -9.61 13.24 -18.70
C ILE A 499 -10.61 14.31 -19.16
N HIS A 500 -11.88 13.96 -19.20
CA HIS A 500 -12.97 14.90 -19.45
C HIS A 500 -13.53 15.38 -18.11
N SER A 501 -13.27 16.65 -17.79
CA SER A 501 -13.75 17.30 -16.58
C SER A 501 -15.02 18.11 -16.87
N LYS A 502 -16.03 18.00 -16.02
CA LYS A 502 -17.25 18.82 -16.13
C LYS A 502 -17.00 20.18 -15.49
N MET A 503 -17.20 21.25 -16.24
CA MET A 503 -16.97 22.62 -15.81
C MET A 503 -18.23 23.45 -15.99
N ARG A 504 -18.57 24.25 -14.97
CA ARG A 504 -19.70 25.18 -15.04
C ARG A 504 -19.31 26.48 -15.73
N VAL A 505 -20.11 26.90 -16.71
CA VAL A 505 -19.86 28.11 -17.52
C VAL A 505 -20.12 29.41 -16.72
N SER A 506 -20.92 29.33 -15.65
CA SER A 506 -21.32 30.47 -14.81
C SER A 506 -20.40 30.75 -13.62
N GLY A 507 -19.48 29.83 -13.30
CA GLY A 507 -18.42 30.06 -12.30
C GLY A 507 -17.36 30.98 -12.88
N GLY A 508 -16.86 31.95 -12.11
CA GLY A 508 -15.90 32.98 -12.57
C GLY A 508 -14.51 32.47 -13.02
N GLU A 509 -14.38 31.22 -13.46
CA GLU A 509 -13.17 30.65 -14.02
C GLU A 509 -12.97 31.08 -15.48
N SER A 510 -11.73 31.37 -15.86
CA SER A 510 -11.41 31.70 -17.25
C SER A 510 -11.54 30.45 -18.13
N LEU A 511 -12.35 30.56 -19.18
CA LEU A 511 -12.53 29.54 -20.23
C LEU A 511 -11.49 29.68 -21.35
N ASN A 512 -10.69 30.74 -21.35
CA ASN A 512 -9.72 31.01 -22.41
C ASN A 512 -8.60 29.97 -22.43
N GLY A 513 -8.41 29.33 -23.59
CA GLY A 513 -7.35 28.36 -23.83
C GLY A 513 -7.67 26.92 -23.40
N LYS A 514 -8.90 26.65 -22.92
CA LYS A 514 -9.36 25.30 -22.59
C LYS A 514 -9.91 24.61 -23.86
N VAL A 515 -9.63 23.31 -24.03
CA VAL A 515 -10.12 22.53 -25.17
C VAL A 515 -11.40 21.82 -24.80
N LEU A 516 -12.42 21.90 -25.66
CA LEU A 516 -13.69 21.21 -25.43
C LEU A 516 -13.50 19.68 -25.61
N GLY A 517 -13.92 18.90 -24.61
CA GLY A 517 -13.83 17.43 -24.64
C GLY A 517 -14.95 16.78 -25.43
N ASP A 518 -16.21 17.14 -25.13
CA ASP A 518 -17.40 16.59 -25.76
C ASP A 518 -18.13 17.70 -26.55
N PRO A 519 -18.79 17.38 -27.69
CA PRO A 519 -19.48 18.38 -28.48
C PRO A 519 -20.66 18.98 -27.69
N VAL A 520 -20.82 20.30 -27.77
CA VAL A 520 -21.90 21.00 -27.08
C VAL A 520 -23.09 21.13 -28.02
N MET A 521 -24.21 20.53 -27.63
CA MET A 521 -25.44 20.43 -28.41
C MET A 521 -26.53 21.32 -27.81
N ASP A 522 -27.33 21.95 -28.67
CA ASP A 522 -28.59 22.64 -28.30
C ASP A 522 -29.72 22.02 -29.14
N GLY A 523 -30.50 21.15 -28.50
CA GLY A 523 -31.42 20.25 -29.19
C GLY A 523 -30.70 19.25 -30.10
N ASN A 524 -30.85 19.40 -31.42
CA ASN A 524 -30.21 18.56 -32.45
C ASN A 524 -29.05 19.29 -33.18
N GLU A 525 -28.73 20.53 -32.81
CA GLU A 525 -27.71 21.33 -33.48
C GLU A 525 -26.40 21.35 -32.66
N VAL A 526 -25.29 21.00 -33.32
CA VAL A 526 -23.94 21.08 -32.73
C VAL A 526 -23.51 22.54 -32.72
N ILE A 527 -23.32 23.13 -31.54
CA ILE A 527 -22.87 24.52 -31.41
C ILE A 527 -21.34 24.60 -31.48
N LEU A 528 -20.67 23.68 -30.79
CA LEU A 528 -19.23 23.56 -30.76
C LEU A 528 -18.84 22.09 -30.92
N GLU A 529 -17.91 21.82 -31.82
CA GLU A 529 -17.34 20.48 -32.00
C GLU A 529 -16.33 20.16 -30.90
N ALA A 530 -16.23 18.88 -30.54
CA ALA A 530 -15.17 18.39 -29.66
C ALA A 530 -13.78 18.74 -30.25
N GLY A 531 -12.88 19.21 -29.40
CA GLY A 531 -11.54 19.66 -29.80
C GLY A 531 -11.41 21.15 -30.09
N THR A 532 -12.50 21.94 -30.02
CA THR A 532 -12.44 23.39 -30.23
C THR A 532 -11.80 24.10 -29.03
N GLU A 533 -10.83 24.98 -29.27
CA GLU A 533 -10.29 25.88 -28.24
C GLU A 533 -11.32 26.95 -27.86
N LEU A 534 -11.58 27.04 -26.56
CA LEU A 534 -12.53 27.99 -26.00
C LEU A 534 -11.88 29.38 -25.94
N THR A 535 -12.61 30.35 -26.51
CA THR A 535 -12.28 31.77 -26.46
C THR A 535 -13.42 32.52 -25.78
N ASP A 536 -13.18 33.77 -25.35
CA ASP A 536 -14.22 34.63 -24.78
C ASP A 536 -15.47 34.78 -25.65
N ARG A 537 -15.35 34.60 -26.99
CA ARG A 537 -16.49 34.59 -27.92
C ARG A 537 -17.35 33.34 -27.75
N HIS A 538 -16.71 32.17 -27.65
CA HIS A 538 -17.40 30.90 -27.37
C HIS A 538 -18.08 30.93 -25.99
N ALA A 539 -17.43 31.53 -24.99
CA ALA A 539 -18.00 31.70 -23.65
C ALA A 539 -19.24 32.62 -23.59
N LYS A 540 -19.39 33.56 -24.53
CA LYS A 540 -20.62 34.36 -24.67
C LYS A 540 -21.74 33.55 -25.32
N ILE A 541 -21.44 32.84 -26.41
CA ILE A 541 -22.41 31.99 -27.12
C ILE A 541 -23.01 30.93 -26.17
N LEU A 542 -22.16 30.30 -25.34
CA LEU A 542 -22.60 29.31 -24.35
C LEU A 542 -23.55 29.90 -23.30
N ARG A 543 -23.28 31.14 -22.85
CA ARG A 543 -24.14 31.86 -21.89
C ARG A 543 -25.45 32.31 -22.51
N ASP A 544 -25.42 32.83 -23.74
CA ASP A 544 -26.61 33.31 -24.45
C ASP A 544 -27.59 32.16 -24.76
N LYS A 545 -27.06 30.93 -24.93
CA LYS A 545 -27.85 29.71 -25.15
C LYS A 545 -28.23 28.95 -23.87
N GLY A 546 -27.85 29.45 -22.68
CA GLY A 546 -28.24 28.84 -21.40
C GLY A 546 -27.58 27.49 -21.09
N ILE A 547 -26.41 27.20 -21.65
CA ILE A 547 -25.66 25.98 -21.35
C ILE A 547 -24.89 26.17 -20.05
N GLU A 548 -25.24 25.38 -19.04
CA GLU A 548 -24.68 25.51 -17.69
C GLU A 548 -23.39 24.71 -17.48
N GLU A 549 -23.25 23.56 -18.16
CA GLU A 549 -22.11 22.65 -18.00
C GLU A 549 -21.48 22.29 -19.34
N ILE A 550 -20.14 22.31 -19.38
CA ILE A 550 -19.33 21.89 -20.53
C ILE A 550 -18.30 20.85 -20.09
N SER A 551 -17.90 19.99 -21.02
CA SER A 551 -16.83 19.02 -20.82
C SER A 551 -15.52 19.62 -21.33
N VAL A 552 -14.52 19.76 -20.45
CA VAL A 552 -13.19 20.26 -20.78
C VAL A 552 -12.20 19.09 -20.84
N ARG A 553 -11.42 19.06 -21.91
CA ARG A 553 -10.37 18.06 -22.14
C ARG A 553 -9.09 18.45 -21.41
N HIS A 554 -8.67 17.62 -20.47
CA HIS A 554 -7.37 17.69 -19.81
C HIS A 554 -6.50 16.52 -20.29
N SER A 555 -5.28 16.82 -20.75
CA SER A 555 -4.35 15.83 -21.29
C SER A 555 -3.11 15.75 -20.43
N HIS A 556 -2.81 14.56 -19.91
CA HIS A 556 -1.60 14.29 -19.12
C HIS A 556 -0.65 13.39 -19.89
N LEU A 557 0.60 13.82 -20.02
CA LEU A 557 1.65 13.05 -20.68
C LEU A 557 2.24 12.04 -19.69
N VAL A 558 2.17 10.76 -20.05
CA VAL A 558 2.57 9.63 -19.21
C VAL A 558 3.63 8.78 -19.93
N PRO A 559 4.64 8.22 -19.23
CA PRO A 559 5.64 7.38 -19.87
C PRO A 559 5.00 6.18 -20.57
N TYR A 560 5.51 5.82 -21.75
CA TYR A 560 5.09 4.62 -22.46
C TYR A 560 5.42 3.33 -21.68
N ARG A 561 6.53 3.38 -20.94
CA ARG A 561 7.05 2.31 -20.09
C ARG A 561 6.70 2.62 -18.63
N GLY A 562 5.62 2.02 -18.16
CA GLY A 562 5.09 2.18 -16.81
C GLY A 562 3.69 1.57 -16.73
N ASP A 563 3.38 0.95 -15.61
CA ASP A 563 2.04 0.45 -15.35
C ASP A 563 1.13 1.64 -15.00
N LEU A 564 -0.02 1.69 -15.68
CA LEU A 564 -1.04 2.70 -15.43
C LEU A 564 -1.94 2.19 -14.32
N SER A 565 -2.22 3.03 -13.35
CA SER A 565 -3.14 2.69 -12.24
C SER A 565 -4.61 2.90 -12.61
N ILE A 566 -4.89 3.35 -13.84
CA ILE A 566 -6.20 3.74 -14.35
C ILE A 566 -6.54 3.04 -15.67
N HIS A 567 -7.83 2.84 -15.90
CA HIS A 567 -8.41 2.30 -17.11
C HIS A 567 -9.35 3.31 -17.78
N GLU A 568 -9.62 3.11 -19.07
CA GLU A 568 -10.62 3.89 -19.78
C GLU A 568 -12.01 3.66 -19.16
N GLY A 569 -12.70 4.75 -18.83
CA GLY A 569 -13.99 4.75 -18.14
C GLY A 569 -13.88 4.92 -16.62
N ASP A 570 -12.68 4.92 -16.03
CA ASP A 570 -12.51 5.19 -14.61
C ASP A 570 -12.84 6.66 -14.28
N GLU A 571 -13.55 6.86 -13.18
CA GLU A 571 -13.76 8.18 -12.59
C GLU A 571 -12.57 8.50 -11.68
N VAL A 572 -12.00 9.69 -11.89
CA VAL A 572 -10.82 10.17 -11.19
C VAL A 572 -11.10 11.53 -10.59
N SER A 573 -10.47 11.80 -9.46
CA SER A 573 -10.57 13.08 -8.77
C SER A 573 -9.22 13.75 -8.61
N ALA A 574 -9.24 15.04 -8.36
CA ALA A 574 -8.06 15.85 -8.16
C ALA A 574 -7.17 15.23 -7.05
N GLY A 575 -5.91 14.98 -7.40
CA GLY A 575 -4.91 14.31 -6.55
C GLY A 575 -4.76 12.81 -6.79
N ASP A 576 -5.60 12.17 -7.61
CA ASP A 576 -5.48 10.75 -7.89
C ASP A 576 -4.29 10.41 -8.80
N ARG A 577 -3.71 9.23 -8.57
CA ARG A 577 -2.55 8.69 -9.31
C ARG A 577 -2.97 8.19 -10.70
N LEU A 578 -2.31 8.69 -11.74
CA LEU A 578 -2.41 8.17 -13.11
C LEU A 578 -1.37 7.09 -13.39
N THR A 579 -0.19 7.20 -12.77
CA THR A 579 0.91 6.22 -12.85
C THR A 579 1.21 5.62 -11.50
N GLU A 580 1.86 4.46 -11.50
CA GLU A 580 2.54 3.97 -10.30
C GLU A 580 3.62 4.95 -9.83
N GLY A 581 3.75 5.10 -8.51
CA GLY A 581 4.72 5.98 -7.90
C GLY A 581 4.28 6.59 -6.57
N PRO A 582 5.25 7.07 -5.77
CA PRO A 582 4.99 7.91 -4.61
C PRO A 582 4.38 9.26 -5.01
N LEU A 583 3.46 9.77 -4.18
CA LEU A 583 2.91 11.11 -4.32
C LEU A 583 3.81 12.16 -3.65
N ASP A 584 3.85 13.37 -4.22
CA ASP A 584 4.47 14.55 -3.60
C ASP A 584 3.54 15.11 -2.50
N PRO A 585 3.93 15.11 -1.22
CA PRO A 585 3.08 15.61 -0.13
C PRO A 585 2.61 17.05 -0.32
N ASP A 586 3.44 17.91 -0.93
CA ASP A 586 3.07 19.31 -1.21
C ASP A 586 1.88 19.38 -2.17
N ARG A 587 1.87 18.52 -3.20
CA ARG A 587 0.78 18.48 -4.18
C ARG A 587 -0.48 17.84 -3.64
N VAL A 588 -0.33 16.82 -2.79
CA VAL A 588 -1.47 16.24 -2.06
C VAL A 588 -2.09 17.30 -1.15
N LEU A 589 -1.29 18.17 -0.52
CA LEU A 589 -1.79 19.26 0.32
C LEU A 589 -2.59 20.28 -0.49
N GLU A 590 -2.06 20.66 -1.65
CA GLU A 590 -2.71 21.63 -2.54
C GLU A 590 -4.04 21.12 -3.10
N LEU A 591 -4.13 19.83 -3.43
CA LEU A 591 -5.30 19.25 -4.12
C LEU A 591 -6.33 18.61 -3.16
N GLN A 592 -5.86 17.91 -2.12
CA GLN A 592 -6.72 17.13 -1.21
C GLN A 592 -6.77 17.71 0.22
N GLY A 593 -6.02 18.79 0.50
CA GLY A 593 -6.00 19.44 1.79
C GLY A 593 -5.25 18.66 2.88
N ILE A 594 -5.36 19.15 4.12
CA ILE A 594 -4.62 18.64 5.28
C ILE A 594 -4.96 17.16 5.56
N THR A 595 -6.24 16.82 5.54
CA THR A 595 -6.72 15.45 5.81
C THR A 595 -6.18 14.46 4.77
N GLY A 596 -6.13 14.84 3.49
CA GLY A 596 -5.59 14.01 2.42
C GLY A 596 -4.10 13.70 2.60
N VAL A 597 -3.30 14.70 2.97
CA VAL A 597 -1.86 14.51 3.23
C VAL A 597 -1.62 13.64 4.44
N GLN A 598 -2.37 13.87 5.53
CA GLN A 598 -2.24 13.08 6.75
C GLN A 598 -2.50 11.60 6.49
N ASP A 599 -3.59 11.27 5.80
CA ASP A 599 -3.94 9.90 5.45
C ASP A 599 -2.92 9.29 4.48
N TYR A 600 -2.43 10.05 3.49
CA TYR A 600 -1.35 9.63 2.62
C TYR A 600 -0.07 9.29 3.39
N MET A 601 0.37 10.17 4.31
CA MET A 601 1.59 9.96 5.10
C MET A 601 1.49 8.72 5.99
N VAL A 602 0.37 8.56 6.71
CA VAL A 602 0.15 7.38 7.57
C VAL A 602 0.18 6.11 6.73
N ARG A 603 -0.56 6.07 5.61
CA ARG A 603 -0.61 4.89 4.72
C ARG A 603 0.75 4.54 4.13
N GLU A 604 1.49 5.53 3.66
CA GLU A 604 2.76 5.30 3.00
C GLU A 604 3.83 4.83 3.99
N ILE A 605 3.92 5.45 5.18
CA ILE A 605 4.85 5.01 6.23
C ILE A 605 4.50 3.59 6.69
N GLN A 606 3.21 3.30 6.91
CA GLN A 606 2.73 1.99 7.33
C GLN A 606 3.04 0.92 6.28
N SER A 607 2.83 1.21 4.99
CA SER A 607 3.19 0.31 3.88
C SER A 607 4.67 -0.05 3.89
N VAL A 608 5.55 0.94 4.12
CA VAL A 608 6.99 0.70 4.20
C VAL A 608 7.34 -0.24 5.35
N TYR A 609 6.84 -0.01 6.57
CA TYR A 609 7.12 -0.89 7.72
C TYR A 609 6.57 -2.31 7.51
N LYS A 610 5.35 -2.42 6.97
CA LYS A 610 4.72 -3.72 6.70
C LYS A 610 5.38 -4.52 5.59
N SER A 611 5.84 -3.87 4.54
CA SER A 611 6.63 -4.52 3.48
C SER A 611 7.90 -5.20 4.03
N GLN A 612 8.35 -4.77 5.22
CA GLN A 612 9.50 -5.33 5.91
C GLN A 612 9.12 -6.23 7.11
N GLY A 613 7.83 -6.53 7.29
CA GLY A 613 7.33 -7.40 8.36
C GLY A 613 7.37 -6.77 9.75
N VAL A 614 7.31 -5.44 9.84
CA VAL A 614 7.18 -4.71 11.11
C VAL A 614 5.77 -4.14 11.20
N ASP A 615 5.04 -4.51 12.26
CA ASP A 615 3.73 -3.95 12.57
C ASP A 615 3.88 -2.79 13.57
N ILE A 616 3.48 -1.59 13.14
CA ILE A 616 3.40 -0.39 13.97
C ILE A 616 1.93 0.04 14.02
N ASN A 617 1.46 0.54 15.16
CA ASN A 617 0.09 1.07 15.23
C ASN A 617 0.02 2.47 14.61
N ASP A 618 -1.01 2.72 13.79
CA ASP A 618 -1.29 4.02 13.14
C ASP A 618 -1.16 5.21 14.12
N LYS A 619 -1.53 5.03 15.40
CA LYS A 619 -1.52 6.12 16.40
C LYS A 619 -0.14 6.69 16.67
N HIS A 620 0.92 5.90 16.45
CA HIS A 620 2.29 6.38 16.62
C HIS A 620 2.76 7.22 15.44
N ILE A 621 2.19 7.01 14.25
CA ILE A 621 2.50 7.81 13.05
C ILE A 621 1.64 9.09 13.02
N GLU A 622 0.44 9.02 13.59
CA GLU A 622 -0.49 10.16 13.75
C GLU A 622 -0.03 11.20 14.78
N VAL A 623 0.80 10.79 15.76
CA VAL A 623 1.41 11.65 16.78
C VAL A 623 2.69 12.26 16.22
#